data_AF-A0A8I0TA55-F1
#
_entry.id   AF-A0A8I0TA55-F1
#
_cell.length_a   1.000
_cell.length_b   1.000
_cell.length_c   1.000
_cell.angle_alpha   90.00
_cell.angle_beta   90.00
_cell.angle_gamma   90.00
#
_symmetry.space_group_name_H-M   'P 1'
#
loop_
_entity.id
_entity.type
_entity.pdbx_description
1 polymer ?
#
loop_
_entity_poly.entity_id
_entity_poly.type
_entity_poly.pdbx_seq_one_letter_code
_entity_poly.pdbx_strand_id
1 'polypeptide(L)'
;MTRRAVFSIDGVRVSRAGYDAMTASVDNLGMYPGMSTMTMAVQGTVTLAGGSRQTYTFSNPTGRMPYVILSSTAGDPPDRQTFCAETFPPFNTVYIRNDVQSGAPARTIRFAVLIDNSFI
;
A
#
# COMPACT_ATOMS: atom_id res chain seq x y z
N MET A 1 -8.00 18.87 21.59
CA MET A 1 -6.62 18.42 21.26
C MET A 1 -6.50 18.33 19.75
N THR A 2 -5.48 18.95 19.17
CA THR A 2 -5.17 18.82 17.75
C THR A 2 -4.71 17.39 17.44
N ARG A 3 -5.40 16.70 16.52
CA ARG A 3 -5.01 15.35 16.10
C ARG A 3 -3.84 15.45 15.12
N ARG A 4 -2.71 14.82 15.46
CA ARG A 4 -1.48 14.84 14.65
C ARG A 4 -1.49 13.82 13.51
N ALA A 5 -2.18 12.71 13.73
CA ALA A 5 -2.35 11.63 12.76
C ALA A 5 -3.79 11.09 12.84
N VAL A 6 -4.39 10.84 11.67
CA VAL A 6 -5.72 10.26 11.55
C VAL A 6 -5.61 9.04 10.65
N PHE A 7 -6.00 7.90 11.21
CA PHE A 7 -6.13 6.64 10.48
C PHE A 7 -7.60 6.47 10.11
N SER A 8 -7.87 6.30 8.83
CA SER A 8 -9.23 6.10 8.32
C SER A 8 -9.22 5.07 7.20
N ILE A 9 -10.41 4.62 6.81
CA ILE A 9 -10.57 3.77 5.62
C ILE A 9 -10.09 4.49 4.35
N ASP A 10 -10.16 5.82 4.33
CA ASP A 10 -9.73 6.68 3.21
C ASP A 10 -8.21 6.94 3.19
N GLY A 11 -7.46 6.37 4.13
CA GLY A 11 -6.01 6.49 4.23
C GLY A 11 -5.54 7.17 5.52
N VAL A 12 -4.23 7.46 5.56
CA VAL A 12 -3.54 8.08 6.69
C VAL A 12 -3.27 9.54 6.38
N ARG A 13 -3.75 10.45 7.23
CA ARG A 13 -3.47 11.90 7.15
C ARG A 13 -2.60 12.32 8.31
N VAL A 14 -1.52 13.05 8.05
CA VAL A 14 -0.59 13.54 9.06
C VAL A 14 -0.43 15.05 8.88
N SER A 15 -0.57 15.82 9.95
CA SER A 15 -0.42 17.28 9.91
C SER A 15 0.98 17.73 10.34
N ARG A 16 1.38 18.93 9.93
CA ARG A 16 2.55 19.64 10.52
C ARG A 16 2.29 20.05 11.97
N ALA A 17 3.37 20.30 12.73
CA ALA A 17 3.25 20.70 14.13
C ALA A 17 2.42 21.99 14.24
N GLY A 18 1.45 22.00 15.17
CA GLY A 18 0.51 23.12 15.34
C GLY A 18 -0.77 23.04 14.50
N TYR A 19 -0.90 22.08 13.58
CA TYR A 19 -2.09 21.90 12.73
C TYR A 19 -2.86 20.61 13.06
N ASP A 20 -4.17 20.60 12.84
CA ASP A 20 -5.02 19.40 13.03
C ASP A 20 -5.16 18.62 11.71
N ALA A 21 -4.84 17.33 11.71
CA ALA A 21 -4.93 16.47 10.54
C ALA A 21 -6.35 16.27 9.98
N MET A 22 -7.40 16.63 10.75
CA MET A 22 -8.79 16.61 10.29
C MET A 22 -9.19 17.85 9.49
N THR A 23 -8.56 19.01 9.74
CA THR A 23 -9.01 20.32 9.21
C THR A 23 -7.93 21.12 8.49
N ALA A 24 -6.67 20.69 8.55
CA ALA A 24 -5.57 21.35 7.86
C ALA A 24 -5.75 21.32 6.34
N SER A 25 -5.37 22.42 5.67
CA SER A 25 -5.24 22.46 4.21
C SER A 25 -4.19 21.45 3.74
N VAL A 26 -4.28 21.03 2.48
CA VAL A 26 -3.36 20.03 1.89
C VAL A 26 -1.89 20.45 2.03
N ASP A 27 -1.58 21.75 1.94
CA ASP A 27 -0.23 22.29 2.10
C ASP A 27 0.35 22.11 3.51
N ASN A 28 -0.52 21.92 4.50
CA ASN A 28 -0.19 21.70 5.90
C ASN A 28 -0.27 20.22 6.30
N LEU A 29 -0.71 19.36 5.38
CA LEU A 29 -0.56 17.92 5.49
C LEU A 29 0.87 17.55 5.07
N GLY A 30 1.54 16.75 5.90
CA GLY A 30 2.88 16.25 5.63
C GLY A 30 2.88 14.74 5.47
N MET A 31 3.95 14.21 4.90
CA MET A 31 4.30 12.81 5.14
C MET A 31 4.61 12.63 6.64
N TYR A 32 4.35 11.44 7.19
CA TYR A 32 4.70 11.14 8.58
C TYR A 32 6.19 11.47 8.81
N PRO A 33 6.58 12.20 9.86
CA PRO A 33 7.98 12.53 10.10
C PRO A 33 8.84 11.26 10.06
N GLY A 34 9.83 11.22 9.16
CA GLY A 34 10.69 10.05 8.92
C GLY A 34 10.30 9.17 7.72
N MET A 35 9.20 9.46 7.02
CA MET A 35 8.91 8.86 5.71
C MET A 35 9.56 9.71 4.61
N SER A 36 10.53 9.14 3.89
CA SER A 36 11.11 9.77 2.70
C SER A 36 10.13 9.69 1.52
N THR A 37 10.41 10.43 0.45
CA THR A 37 9.73 10.24 -0.83
C THR A 37 9.74 8.76 -1.20
N MET A 38 8.60 8.23 -1.64
CA MET A 38 8.51 6.84 -2.06
C MET A 38 8.68 6.75 -3.56
N THR A 39 9.45 5.77 -4.02
CA THR A 39 9.59 5.45 -5.45
C THR A 39 8.83 4.18 -5.78
N MET A 40 8.30 4.09 -6.99
CA MET A 40 7.59 2.91 -7.44
C MET A 40 8.59 1.83 -7.84
N ALA A 41 8.59 0.71 -7.09
CA ALA A 41 9.50 -0.39 -7.33
C ALA A 41 8.95 -1.40 -8.34
N VAL A 42 7.66 -1.71 -8.25
CA VAL A 42 6.95 -2.60 -9.18
C VAL A 42 5.48 -2.21 -9.27
N GLN A 43 4.89 -2.38 -10.44
CA GLN A 43 3.45 -2.26 -10.65
C GLN A 43 2.97 -3.25 -11.69
N GLY A 44 1.69 -3.56 -11.69
CA GLY A 44 1.10 -4.38 -12.74
C GLY A 44 -0.32 -4.80 -12.46
N THR A 45 -0.78 -5.74 -13.29
CA THR A 45 -2.06 -6.43 -13.13
C THR A 45 -1.81 -7.90 -12.87
N VAL A 46 -2.60 -8.50 -11.98
CA VAL A 46 -2.56 -9.94 -11.72
C VAL A 46 -3.96 -10.52 -11.71
N THR A 47 -4.12 -11.70 -12.32
CA THR A 47 -5.35 -12.50 -12.26
C THR A 47 -5.12 -13.69 -11.35
N LEU A 48 -5.90 -13.80 -10.28
CA LEU A 48 -5.76 -14.86 -9.26
C LEU A 48 -7.08 -15.61 -9.08
N ALA A 49 -7.04 -16.94 -9.17
CA ALA A 49 -8.14 -17.80 -8.72
C ALA A 49 -8.30 -17.74 -7.18
N GLY A 50 -9.46 -18.11 -6.65
CA GLY A 50 -9.67 -18.17 -5.19
C GLY A 50 -8.63 -19.05 -4.49
N GLY A 51 -8.04 -18.55 -3.42
CA GLY A 51 -6.96 -19.21 -2.66
C GLY A 51 -5.59 -19.18 -3.34
N SER A 52 -5.46 -18.54 -4.52
CA SER A 52 -4.18 -18.45 -5.23
C SER A 52 -3.36 -17.25 -4.79
N ARG A 53 -2.04 -17.35 -4.95
CA ARG A 53 -1.07 -16.29 -4.72
C ARG A 53 -0.11 -16.12 -5.90
N GLN A 54 0.35 -14.90 -6.13
CA GLN A 54 1.44 -14.59 -7.04
C GLN A 54 2.55 -13.86 -6.30
N THR A 55 3.79 -14.16 -6.66
CA THR A 55 5.00 -13.56 -6.08
C THR A 55 5.58 -12.51 -7.01
N TYR A 56 5.97 -11.36 -6.45
CA TYR A 56 6.74 -10.33 -7.14
C TYR A 56 7.97 -9.98 -6.32
N THR A 57 9.12 -9.94 -6.99
CA THR A 57 10.39 -9.53 -6.41
C THR A 57 10.80 -8.18 -6.98
N PHE A 58 11.43 -7.35 -6.16
CA PHE A 58 11.88 -6.00 -6.54
C PHE A 58 13.12 -5.61 -5.73
N SER A 59 13.89 -4.64 -6.23
CA SER A 59 15.01 -4.07 -5.48
C SER A 59 14.49 -3.15 -4.39
N ASN A 60 14.91 -3.37 -3.15
CA ASN A 60 14.62 -2.48 -2.02
C ASN A 60 15.89 -2.26 -1.20
N PRO A 61 16.77 -1.35 -1.62
CA PRO A 61 18.07 -1.14 -0.96
C PRO A 61 17.94 -0.62 0.47
N THR A 62 16.80 -0.01 0.83
CA THR A 62 16.56 0.48 2.19
C THR A 62 16.30 -0.63 3.21
N GLY A 63 15.83 -1.79 2.75
CA GLY A 63 15.33 -2.86 3.63
C GLY A 63 14.14 -2.44 4.51
N ARG A 64 13.49 -1.29 4.24
CA ARG A 64 12.29 -0.84 4.96
C ARG A 64 11.05 -1.51 4.38
N MET A 65 10.03 -1.69 5.21
CA MET A 65 8.75 -2.26 4.77
C MET A 65 8.15 -1.40 3.65
N PRO A 66 7.81 -1.98 2.48
CA PRO A 66 7.23 -1.25 1.37
C PRO A 66 5.75 -0.94 1.62
N TYR A 67 5.23 0.05 0.90
CA TYR A 67 3.81 0.35 0.85
C TYR A 67 3.19 -0.30 -0.39
N VAL A 68 2.19 -1.18 -0.19
CA VAL A 68 1.53 -1.90 -1.28
C VAL A 68 0.13 -1.36 -1.48
N ILE A 69 -0.14 -0.90 -2.69
CA ILE A 69 -1.45 -0.42 -3.13
C ILE A 69 -2.09 -1.54 -3.93
N LEU A 70 -3.31 -1.92 -3.55
CA LEU A 70 -4.17 -2.82 -4.30
C LEU A 70 -5.37 -2.02 -4.80
N SER A 71 -5.76 -2.23 -6.06
CA SER A 71 -6.95 -1.64 -6.68
C SER A 71 -7.67 -2.66 -7.55
N SER A 72 -8.98 -2.54 -7.66
CA SER A 72 -9.71 -3.27 -8.70
C SER A 72 -9.29 -2.76 -10.09
N THR A 73 -9.55 -3.55 -11.13
CA THR A 73 -9.30 -3.10 -12.51
C THR A 73 -10.16 -1.90 -12.93
N ALA A 74 -11.31 -1.69 -12.29
CA ALA A 74 -12.17 -0.53 -12.46
C ALA A 74 -11.65 0.73 -11.74
N GLY A 75 -10.60 0.61 -10.92
CA GLY A 75 -10.03 1.72 -10.15
C GLY A 75 -10.62 1.87 -8.74
N ASP A 76 -11.69 1.15 -8.43
CA ASP A 76 -12.29 1.14 -7.10
C ASP A 76 -11.38 0.44 -6.07
N PRO A 77 -11.41 0.84 -4.79
CA PRO A 77 -10.74 0.13 -3.71
C PRO A 77 -11.19 -1.33 -3.73
N PRO A 78 -10.25 -2.30 -3.75
CA PRO A 78 -10.64 -3.70 -3.74
C PRO A 78 -11.24 -3.98 -2.37
N ASP A 79 -12.27 -4.82 -2.32
CA ASP A 79 -12.78 -5.31 -1.06
C ASP A 79 -11.63 -5.95 -0.27
N ARG A 80 -11.26 -5.32 0.86
CA ARG A 80 -10.14 -5.72 1.72
C ARG A 80 -10.31 -7.14 2.27
N GLN A 81 -11.52 -7.68 2.27
CA GLN A 81 -11.77 -9.06 2.70
C GLN A 81 -11.43 -10.10 1.62
N THR A 82 -11.21 -9.66 0.38
CA THR A 82 -11.02 -10.55 -0.78
C THR A 82 -9.55 -10.66 -1.18
N PHE A 83 -8.76 -9.60 -1.03
CA PHE A 83 -7.36 -9.58 -1.45
C PHE A 83 -6.43 -9.06 -0.37
N CYS A 84 -5.25 -9.66 -0.31
CA CYS A 84 -4.21 -9.28 0.63
C CYS A 84 -2.87 -9.12 -0.10
N ALA A 85 -2.07 -8.18 0.38
CA ALA A 85 -0.66 -8.10 0.06
C ALA A 85 0.14 -8.49 1.31
N GLU A 86 1.07 -9.42 1.17
CA GLU A 86 1.94 -9.86 2.24
C GLU A 86 3.39 -9.54 1.90
N THR A 87 4.11 -8.98 2.85
CA THR A 87 5.54 -8.65 2.72
C THR A 87 6.25 -9.09 3.99
N PHE A 88 7.47 -9.57 3.85
CA PHE A 88 8.26 -10.10 4.96
C PHE A 88 9.74 -9.74 4.76
N PRO A 89 10.56 -9.66 5.82
CA PRO A 89 11.99 -9.45 5.71
C PRO A 89 12.62 -10.45 4.72
N PRO A 90 13.48 -10.01 3.79
CA PRO A 90 14.19 -8.72 3.75
C PRO A 90 13.40 -7.55 3.12
N PHE A 91 12.10 -7.69 2.88
CA PHE A 91 11.22 -6.68 2.27
C PHE A 91 11.48 -6.38 0.79
N ASN A 92 12.01 -7.38 0.07
CA ASN A 92 12.27 -7.33 -1.37
C ASN A 92 11.25 -8.16 -2.18
N THR A 93 10.24 -8.68 -1.49
CA THR A 93 9.24 -9.58 -2.04
C THR A 93 7.87 -9.17 -1.53
N VAL A 94 6.88 -9.18 -2.43
CA VAL A 94 5.46 -9.08 -2.10
C VAL A 94 4.72 -10.29 -2.66
N TYR A 95 3.84 -10.86 -1.84
CA TYR A 95 2.83 -11.79 -2.30
C TYR A 95 1.51 -11.04 -2.48
N ILE A 96 0.91 -11.20 -3.65
CA ILE A 96 -0.45 -10.75 -3.90
C ILE A 96 -1.34 -11.99 -3.83
N ARG A 97 -2.34 -11.97 -2.95
CA ARG A 97 -3.19 -13.12 -2.66
C ARG A 97 -4.66 -12.80 -2.89
N ASN A 98 -5.41 -13.80 -3.34
CA ASN A 98 -6.86 -13.84 -3.33
C ASN A 98 -7.28 -14.75 -2.17
N ASP A 99 -7.53 -14.16 -1.00
CA ASP A 99 -7.73 -14.88 0.28
C ASP A 99 -9.15 -15.48 0.41
N VAL A 100 -9.95 -15.43 -0.66
CA VAL A 100 -11.27 -16.07 -0.72
C VAL A 100 -11.12 -17.59 -0.81
N GLN A 101 -12.12 -18.33 -0.32
CA GLN A 101 -12.18 -19.79 -0.37
C GLN A 101 -11.79 -20.37 -1.75
N SER A 102 -11.04 -21.48 -1.73
CA SER A 102 -10.68 -22.24 -2.94
C SER A 102 -11.94 -22.58 -3.76
N GLY A 103 -11.92 -22.24 -5.04
CA GLY A 103 -13.07 -22.35 -5.95
C GLY A 103 -13.84 -21.05 -6.21
N ALA A 104 -13.51 -19.95 -5.51
CA ALA A 104 -14.04 -18.62 -5.83
C ALA A 104 -13.56 -18.12 -7.21
N PRO A 105 -14.32 -17.22 -7.87
CA PRO A 105 -13.99 -16.72 -9.20
C PRO A 105 -12.59 -16.13 -9.27
N ALA A 106 -11.91 -16.34 -10.41
CA ALA A 106 -10.69 -15.63 -10.71
C ALA A 106 -10.97 -14.13 -10.86
N ARG A 107 -10.11 -13.31 -10.28
CA ARG A 107 -10.28 -11.86 -10.30
C ARG A 107 -8.98 -11.20 -10.73
N THR A 108 -9.13 -10.14 -11.53
CA THR A 108 -8.02 -9.31 -11.97
C THR A 108 -7.94 -8.07 -11.10
N ILE A 109 -6.77 -7.84 -10.51
CA ILE A 109 -6.48 -6.65 -9.70
C ILE A 109 -5.25 -5.93 -10.23
N ARG A 110 -5.19 -4.63 -9.98
CA ARG A 110 -4.03 -3.77 -10.20
C ARG A 110 -3.29 -3.59 -8.89
N PHE A 111 -1.97 -3.59 -8.96
CA PHE A 111 -1.14 -3.34 -7.79
C PHE A 111 0.02 -2.41 -8.11
N ALA A 112 0.49 -1.71 -7.08
CA ALA A 112 1.74 -0.96 -7.09
C ALA A 112 2.45 -1.15 -5.75
N VAL A 113 3.76 -1.26 -5.79
CA VAL A 113 4.63 -1.34 -4.61
C VAL A 113 5.51 -0.11 -4.61
N LEU A 114 5.42 0.65 -3.52
CA LEU A 114 6.23 1.82 -3.27
C LEU A 114 7.27 1.48 -2.21
N ILE A 115 8.53 1.84 -2.46
CA ILE A 115 9.64 1.70 -1.51
C ILE A 115 10.14 3.08 -1.10
N ASP A 116 10.76 3.15 0.07
CA ASP A 116 11.45 4.36 0.50
C ASP A 116 12.62 4.67 -0.45
N ASN A 117 12.75 5.93 -0.86
CA ASN A 117 13.75 6.40 -1.82
C ASN A 117 14.99 7.03 -1.16
N SER A 118 15.22 6.85 0.15
CA SER A 118 16.30 7.53 0.89
C SER A 118 17.74 7.23 0.41
N PHE A 119 17.93 6.40 -0.62
CA PHE A 119 19.23 6.04 -1.20
C PHE A 119 19.32 6.28 -2.72
N ILE A 120 18.31 6.90 -3.36
CA ILE A 120 18.40 7.35 -4.76
C ILE A 120 18.64 8.86 -4.80
#